data_AF-A0AAJ1VPN3-F1
#
_entry.id   AF-A0AAJ1VPN3-F1
#
_cell.length_a   1.000
_cell.length_b   1.000
_cell.length_c   1.000
_cell.angle_alpha   90.00
_cell.angle_beta   90.00
_cell.angle_gamma   90.00
#
_symmetry.space_group_name_H-M   'P 1'
#
loop_
_entity.id
_entity.type
_entity.pdbx_description
1 polymer ?
#
loop_
_entity_poly.entity_id
_entity_poly.type
_entity_poly.pdbx_seq_one_letter_code
_entity_poly.pdbx_strand_id
1 'polypeptide(L)' 'MRPQFRVFADDRDITSRIAERLIEMTITDEAGFQSDALTFSVDDAVGVLAVPRKGARLAVHLGYEETGLAYMGEFV' A
#
# COMPACT_ATOMS: atom_id res chain seq x y z
N MET A 1 -1.05 -10.89 -17.46
CA MET A 1 -1.00 -10.70 -16.01
C MET A 1 -0.61 -9.27 -15.73
N ARG A 2 -1.59 -8.41 -15.48
CA ARG A 2 -1.35 -7.01 -15.07
C ARG A 2 -1.47 -6.93 -13.55
N PRO A 3 -0.39 -6.65 -12.81
CA PRO A 3 -0.48 -6.51 -11.36
C PRO A 3 -1.39 -5.32 -11.01
N GLN A 4 -2.23 -5.50 -10.01
CA GLN A 4 -3.05 -4.46 -9.43
C GLN A 4 -2.89 -4.47 -7.91
N PHE A 5 -3.16 -3.33 -7.31
CA PHE A 5 -3.19 -3.17 -5.87
C PHE A 5 -4.33 -2.25 -5.48
N ARG A 6 -4.72 -2.31 -4.21
CA ARG A 6 -5.65 -1.36 -3.59
C ARG A 6 -5.18 -1.04 -2.18
N VAL A 7 -5.14 0.23 -1.84
CA VAL A 7 -4.73 0.70 -0.51
C VAL A 7 -5.80 1.62 0.06
N PHE A 8 -6.23 1.32 1.28
CA PHE A 8 -7.07 2.19 2.07
C PHE A 8 -6.24 2.82 3.20
N ALA A 9 -6.41 4.11 3.43
CA ALA A 9 -5.87 4.81 4.60
C ALA A 9 -7.03 5.32 5.45
N ASP A 10 -7.14 4.84 6.70
CA ASP A 10 -8.26 5.14 7.60
C ASP A 10 -9.63 4.99 6.89
N ASP A 11 -9.86 3.82 6.28
CA ASP A 11 -11.07 3.46 5.51
C ASP A 11 -11.32 4.26 4.21
N ARG A 12 -10.39 5.15 3.81
CA ARG A 12 -10.49 5.89 2.55
C ARG A 12 -9.61 5.26 1.48
N ASP A 13 -10.20 4.95 0.33
CA ASP A 13 -9.44 4.46 -0.82
C ASP A 13 -8.50 5.56 -1.34
N ILE A 14 -7.20 5.32 -1.25
CA ILE A 14 -6.14 6.22 -1.73
C ILE A 14 -5.45 5.67 -2.98
N THR A 15 -5.91 4.55 -3.53
CA THR A 15 -5.25 3.79 -4.60
C THR A 15 -4.92 4.66 -5.80
N SER A 16 -5.88 5.46 -6.29
CA SER A 16 -5.66 6.32 -7.45
C SER A 16 -4.60 7.41 -7.21
N ARG A 17 -4.48 7.90 -5.97
CA ARG A 17 -3.51 8.94 -5.61
C ARG A 17 -2.07 8.42 -5.59
N ILE A 18 -1.89 7.15 -5.21
CA ILE A 18 -0.58 6.51 -5.14
C ILE A 18 -0.24 5.76 -6.44
N ALA A 19 -1.22 5.26 -7.20
CA ALA A 19 -0.99 4.46 -8.41
C ALA A 19 -0.20 5.17 -9.50
N GLU A 20 -0.40 6.48 -9.68
CA GLU A 20 0.35 7.25 -10.68
C GLU A 20 1.81 7.49 -10.29
N ARG A 21 2.15 7.31 -9.01
CA ARG A 21 3.43 7.69 -8.42
C ARG A 21 4.15 6.54 -7.71
N LEU A 22 3.57 5.35 -7.68
CA LEU A 22 4.14 4.20 -6.98
C LEU A 22 5.35 3.70 -7.77
N ILE A 23 6.52 3.74 -7.13
CA ILE A 23 7.76 3.17 -7.64
C ILE A 23 7.85 1.71 -7.20
N GLU A 24 7.63 1.46 -5.92
CA GLU A 24 7.76 0.13 -5.33
C GLU A 24 6.83 -0.02 -4.12
N MET A 25 6.30 -1.23 -3.93
CA MET A 25 5.58 -1.63 -2.73
C MET A 25 6.09 -2.99 -2.28
N THR A 26 6.50 -3.08 -1.02
CA THR A 26 7.04 -4.31 -0.42
C THR A 26 6.28 -4.62 0.86
N ILE A 27 5.79 -5.86 0.96
CA ILE A 27 5.21 -6.42 2.18
C ILE A 27 6.15 -7.52 2.66
N THR A 28 6.58 -7.44 3.90
CA THR A 28 7.43 -8.43 4.56
C THR A 28 6.64 -9.02 5.72
N ASP A 29 6.28 -10.30 5.59
CA ASP A 29 5.73 -11.12 6.66
C ASP A 29 6.89 -11.54 7.58
N GLU A 30 6.86 -11.07 8.83
CA GLU A 30 7.96 -11.26 9.77
C GLU A 30 7.63 -12.35 10.78
N ALA A 31 8.50 -13.35 10.91
CA ALA A 31 8.26 -14.46 11.82
C ALA A 31 8.63 -14.12 13.28
N GLY A 32 7.83 -14.63 14.23
CA GLY A 32 8.15 -14.60 15.66
C GLY A 32 7.51 -13.42 16.40
N PHE A 33 8.34 -12.54 16.99
CA PHE A 33 7.88 -11.40 17.78
C PHE A 33 7.90 -10.06 17.01
N GLN A 34 8.32 -10.10 15.75
CA GLN A 34 8.34 -8.93 14.89
C GLN A 34 6.99 -8.78 14.19
N SER A 35 6.59 -7.54 13.94
CA SER A 35 5.36 -7.24 13.20
C SER A 35 5.67 -7.15 11.72
N ASP A 36 4.69 -7.49 10.90
CA ASP A 36 4.79 -7.35 9.44
C ASP A 36 5.12 -5.91 9.06
N ALA A 37 5.93 -5.78 8.01
CA ALA A 37 6.37 -4.49 7.52
C ALA A 37 5.78 -4.21 6.13
N LEU A 38 5.26 -3.01 5.96
CA LEU A 38 4.79 -2.48 4.68
C LEU A 38 5.59 -1.23 4.33
N THR A 39 6.24 -1.26 3.16
CA THR A 39 7.03 -0.15 2.65
C THR A 39 6.49 0.31 1.30
N PHE A 40 6.32 1.62 1.12
CA PHE A 40 5.98 2.26 -0.14
C PHE A 40 7.06 3.24 -0.55
N SER A 41 7.51 3.14 -1.79
CA SER A 41 8.33 4.15 -2.46
C SER A 41 7.45 4.86 -3.48
N VAL A 42 7.29 6.18 -3.32
CA VAL A 42 6.48 7.01 -4.20
C VAL A 42 7.31 8.17 -4.75
N ASP A 43 7.03 8.54 -5.99
CA ASP A 43 7.60 9.73 -6.61
C ASP A 43 6.85 10.99 -6.13
N ASP A 44 7.58 11.87 -5.46
CA ASP A 44 7.09 13.20 -5.06
C ASP A 44 7.89 14.35 -5.69
N ALA A 45 8.37 14.18 -6.92
CA ALA A 45 9.11 15.22 -7.65
C ALA A 45 8.37 16.58 -7.75
N VAL A 46 7.03 16.58 -7.61
CA VAL A 46 6.18 17.77 -7.72
C VAL A 46 5.66 18.25 -6.34
N GLY A 47 6.00 17.58 -5.24
CA GLY A 47 5.65 18.01 -3.88
C GLY A 47 4.16 17.99 -3.55
N VAL A 48 3.41 17.02 -4.11
CA VAL A 48 1.93 16.99 -4.07
C VAL A 48 1.40 15.91 -3.13
N LEU A 49 2.27 15.01 -2.65
CA LEU A 49 1.89 13.94 -1.75
C LEU A 49 1.93 14.43 -0.29
N ALA A 50 0.75 14.55 0.31
CA ALA A 50 0.66 14.70 1.76
C ALA A 50 0.99 13.37 2.43
N VAL A 51 2.03 13.36 3.27
CA VAL A 51 2.36 12.20 4.09
C VAL A 51 1.16 11.90 5.00
N PRO A 52 0.69 10.64 5.06
CA PRO A 52 -0.37 10.26 5.98
C PRO A 52 0.00 10.63 7.43
N ARG A 53 -1.02 10.85 8.25
CA ARG A 53 -0.81 10.98 9.70
C ARG A 53 -0.07 9.75 10.22
N LYS A 54 0.88 9.94 11.13
CA LYS A 54 1.52 8.83 11.84
C LYS A 54 0.44 8.00 12.56
N GLY A 55 0.53 6.68 12.43
CA GLY A 55 -0.47 5.75 12.96
C GLY A 55 -1.79 5.71 12.17
N ALA A 56 -1.81 6.16 10.91
CA ALA A 56 -2.91 5.87 10.00
C ALA A 56 -2.95 4.36 9.72
N ARG A 57 -4.14 3.76 9.71
CA ARG A 57 -4.31 2.35 9.37
C ARG A 57 -4.28 2.20 7.85
N LEU A 58 -3.35 1.40 7.35
CA LEU A 58 -3.21 1.10 5.94
C LEU A 58 -3.67 -0.33 5.67
N ALA A 59 -4.81 -0.49 5.00
CA ALA A 59 -5.28 -1.81 4.55
C ALA A 59 -4.88 -2.04 3.09
N VAL A 60 -4.12 -3.10 2.82
CA VAL A 60 -3.53 -3.38 1.51
C VAL A 60 -4.12 -4.63 0.89
N HIS A 61 -4.39 -4.54 -0.41
CA HIS A 61 -4.74 -5.67 -1.25
C HIS A 61 -3.83 -5.71 -2.46
N LEU A 62 -3.33 -6.89 -2.83
CA LEU A 62 -2.49 -7.10 -4.00
C LEU A 62 -3.05 -8.24 -4.85
N GLY A 63 -2.75 -8.22 -6.14
CA GLY A 63 -3.13 -9.31 -7.04
C GLY A 63 -2.90 -8.94 -8.49
N TYR A 64 -3.65 -9.59 -9.36
CA TYR A 64 -3.63 -9.33 -10.80
C TYR A 64 -5.03 -9.00 -11.29
N GLU A 65 -5.12 -8.16 -12.33
CA GLU A 65 -6.39 -7.81 -12.99
C GLU A 65 -7.20 -9.05 -13.36
N GLU A 66 -6.52 -10.12 -13.76
CA GLU A 66 -7.13 -11.36 -14.24
C GLU A 66 -7.62 -12.28 -13.12
N THR A 67 -7.04 -12.21 -11.92
CA THR A 67 -7.35 -13.11 -10.79
C THR A 67 -8.07 -12.41 -9.65
N GLY A 68 -8.14 -11.08 -9.68
CA GLY A 68 -8.63 -10.25 -8.59
C GLY A 68 -7.56 -9.94 -7.54
N LEU A 69 -7.98 -9.17 -6.54
CA LEU A 69 -7.16 -8.70 -5.43
C LEU A 69 -7.39 -9.57 -4.19
N ALA A 70 -6.31 -9.97 -3.52
CA ALA A 70 -6.34 -10.63 -2.22
C ALA A 70 -6.00 -9.63 -1.12
N TYR A 71 -6.65 -9.76 0.04
CA TYR A 71 -6.34 -8.97 1.23
C TYR A 71 -4.99 -9.41 1.81
N MET A 72 -4.07 -8.47 1.99
CA MET A 72 -2.72 -8.73 2.47
C MET A 72 -2.53 -8.37 3.94
N GLY A 73 -3.40 -7.54 4.51
CA GLY A 73 -3.32 -7.15 5.91
C GLY A 73 -3.59 -5.67 6.13
N GLU A 74 -3.51 -5.29 7.40
CA GLU A 74 -3.61 -3.90 7.85
C GLU A 74 -2.37 -3.56 8.69
N PHE A 75 -1.78 -2.39 8.40
CA PHE A 75 -0.50 -1.94 8.94
C PHE A 75 -0.67 -0.55 9.60
N VAL A 76 0.08 -0.26 10.67
CA VAL A 76 0.00 0.99 11.47
C VAL A 76 1.38 1.51 11.85
#